data_AF-A0A936NJL2-F1
#
_entry.id   AF-A0A936NJL2-F1
#
_cell.length_a   1.000
_cell.length_b   1.000
_cell.length_c   1.000
_cell.angle_alpha   90.00
_cell.angle_beta   90.00
_cell.angle_gamma   90.00
#
_symmetry.space_group_name_H-M   'P 1'
#
loop_
_entity.id
_entity.type
_entity.pdbx_description
1 polymer ?
#
loop_
_entity_poly.entity_id
_entity_poly.type
_entity_poly.pdbx_seq_one_letter_code
_entity_poly.pdbx_strand_id
1 'polypeptide(L)'
;MKRLKHVVSICAIVALVWLCPLSSVWAGNFDANIHFHINTQRYTYDEIVKWLRVNIEMAESLYSNNPALVIHPTFVQENHTAIKIQTDSNGKNFSYLGFDNVSDLEKFMDDNFDNQARTKTDGHLTVLVVDTVVKNEEKNKGLCGRATFPHWVNPFNRKRGIIIATCVVADTDPKVLTQRYLLAHELGHFFSLKHTFEPYVNLNPLSVSNCNKEFGNHIKCNSCQGQVKPDSAGDLRECKGISNVMDYCTSGIGKEVLNACQLSRAAKQRERYLTSDGKTDYQAMAGLRGEGQCEADADCEDDEFCTAGVLDLKRNVCKAKKPLGSSCTDKRQCASDRCNLGTCKVADECQADSDCGAGNYCGEPIAGQRTCKAKLSDGSVCTKADQCQAGRCKTGFCSAPTSASMGESCRFDDECREGKCTAPVGGLTKGTCVCKKDSDCGSGKWCDGGVDAKVNACRPKLDKGESCAGVAGNDHKCKSGQCSGFPKYVCK
;
A
#
# COMPACT_ATOMS: atom_id res chain seq x y z
N MET A 1 -65.01 52.47 -42.22
CA MET A 1 -64.27 51.82 -43.31
C MET A 1 -62.79 51.79 -42.96
N LYS A 2 -62.15 50.61 -43.03
CA LYS A 2 -60.69 50.33 -43.13
C LYS A 2 -59.78 50.97 -42.05
N ARG A 3 -58.87 50.29 -41.35
CA ARG A 3 -58.37 48.90 -41.33
C ARG A 3 -57.60 48.73 -40.02
N LEU A 4 -57.75 47.55 -39.42
CA LEU A 4 -56.90 46.94 -38.40
C LEU A 4 -55.40 47.00 -38.74
N LYS A 5 -54.56 47.09 -37.69
CA LYS A 5 -53.38 46.24 -37.38
C LYS A 5 -52.87 46.60 -35.97
N HIS A 6 -53.37 45.90 -34.95
CA HIS A 6 -52.64 44.87 -34.19
C HIS A 6 -51.54 45.43 -33.27
N VAL A 7 -51.97 45.89 -32.10
CA VAL A 7 -51.16 45.94 -30.88
C VAL A 7 -51.31 44.57 -30.22
N VAL A 8 -50.27 43.73 -30.32
CA VAL A 8 -50.23 42.41 -29.68
C VAL A 8 -49.31 42.49 -28.47
N SER A 9 -49.96 42.31 -27.31
CA SER A 9 -49.48 41.59 -26.12
C SER A 9 -48.27 42.16 -25.35
N ILE A 10 -48.62 42.91 -24.29
CA ILE A 10 -47.86 42.94 -23.03
C ILE A 10 -48.55 41.93 -22.09
N CYS A 11 -47.76 41.31 -21.20
CA CYS A 11 -48.13 40.44 -20.08
C CYS A 11 -48.15 38.92 -20.36
N ALA A 12 -46.95 38.32 -20.40
CA ALA A 12 -46.55 37.20 -19.53
C ALA A 12 -45.24 36.55 -20.04
N ILE A 13 -44.13 37.29 -20.01
CA ILE A 13 -42.81 36.64 -19.93
C ILE A 13 -42.55 36.46 -18.44
N VAL A 14 -42.98 35.31 -17.93
CA VAL A 14 -42.44 34.72 -16.72
C VAL A 14 -40.93 34.74 -16.88
N ALA A 15 -40.28 35.52 -16.02
CA ALA A 15 -38.85 35.52 -15.81
C ALA A 15 -38.42 34.12 -15.32
N LEU A 16 -38.31 33.17 -16.26
CA LEU A 16 -37.36 32.08 -16.18
C LEU A 16 -35.98 32.68 -16.47
N VAL A 17 -35.56 33.58 -15.58
CA VAL A 17 -34.14 33.71 -15.26
C VAL A 17 -33.79 32.33 -14.76
N TRP A 18 -33.17 31.55 -15.65
CA TRP A 18 -32.42 30.37 -15.29
C TRP A 18 -31.58 30.75 -14.07
N LEU A 19 -32.05 30.32 -12.89
CA LEU A 19 -31.22 30.05 -11.73
C LEU A 19 -30.31 28.88 -12.13
N CYS A 20 -29.41 29.12 -13.08
CA CYS A 20 -28.10 28.54 -12.95
C CYS A 20 -27.62 29.13 -11.62
N PRO A 21 -27.35 28.33 -10.58
CA PRO A 21 -26.44 28.83 -9.58
C PRO A 21 -25.20 29.21 -10.38
N LEU A 22 -24.98 30.52 -10.54
CA LEU A 22 -23.64 31.06 -10.65
C LEU A 22 -22.97 30.49 -9.41
N SER A 23 -22.40 29.30 -9.59
CA SER A 23 -21.49 28.70 -8.65
C SER A 23 -20.52 29.82 -8.38
N SER A 24 -20.60 30.35 -7.18
CA SER A 24 -19.72 31.39 -6.68
C SER A 24 -18.34 30.97 -7.12
N VAL A 25 -17.78 31.61 -8.14
CA VAL A 25 -16.39 31.39 -8.52
C VAL A 25 -15.65 31.84 -7.29
N TRP A 26 -15.18 30.89 -6.49
CA TRP A 26 -14.49 31.16 -5.25
C TRP A 26 -13.32 32.07 -5.65
N ALA A 27 -13.41 33.35 -5.32
CA ALA A 27 -12.31 34.30 -5.41
C ALA A 27 -11.32 33.99 -4.29
N GLY A 28 -10.82 32.75 -4.30
CA GLY A 28 -9.84 32.24 -3.35
C GLY A 28 -8.44 32.45 -3.87
N ASN A 29 -7.48 32.48 -2.95
CA ASN A 29 -6.07 32.40 -3.28
C ASN A 29 -5.71 30.94 -3.59
N PHE A 30 -4.66 30.78 -4.39
CA PHE A 30 -3.93 29.54 -4.51
C PHE A 30 -2.69 29.66 -3.63
N ASP A 31 -2.81 29.17 -2.39
CA ASP A 31 -1.77 29.21 -1.37
C ASP A 31 -0.75 28.09 -1.60
N ALA A 32 0.43 28.44 -2.13
CA ALA A 32 1.50 27.51 -2.44
C ALA A 32 2.61 27.56 -1.39
N ASN A 33 2.72 26.52 -0.58
CA ASN A 33 3.85 26.24 0.29
C ASN A 33 5.01 25.80 -0.60
N ILE A 34 6.06 26.61 -0.67
CA ILE A 34 7.22 26.33 -1.52
C ILE A 34 8.46 26.21 -0.64
N HIS A 35 9.12 25.05 -0.73
CA HIS A 35 10.38 24.82 -0.04
C HIS A 35 11.54 25.04 -1.00
N PHE A 36 12.37 26.03 -0.71
CA PHE A 36 13.56 26.38 -1.45
C PHE A 36 14.77 25.70 -0.81
N HIS A 37 15.26 24.64 -1.46
CA HIS A 37 16.46 23.92 -1.08
C HIS A 37 17.66 24.62 -1.72
N ILE A 38 18.43 25.34 -0.92
CA ILE A 38 19.49 26.23 -1.37
C ILE A 38 20.83 25.51 -1.25
N ASN A 39 21.47 25.29 -2.39
CA ASN A 39 22.81 24.74 -2.48
C ASN A 39 23.65 25.55 -3.47
N THR A 40 24.23 26.62 -2.95
CA THR A 40 25.10 27.53 -3.71
C THR A 40 26.39 27.71 -2.93
N GLN A 41 27.54 27.64 -3.61
CA GLN A 41 28.84 28.01 -3.04
C GLN A 41 29.28 29.41 -3.49
N ARG A 42 28.69 29.94 -4.57
CA ARG A 42 29.09 31.23 -5.13
C ARG A 42 28.55 32.42 -4.34
N TYR A 43 27.41 32.27 -3.67
CA TYR A 43 26.73 33.33 -2.94
C TYR A 43 26.47 32.91 -1.50
N THR A 44 26.40 33.90 -0.62
CA THR A 44 25.95 33.67 0.76
C THR A 44 24.47 33.32 0.79
N TYR A 45 24.06 32.60 1.83
CA TYR A 45 22.65 32.24 2.03
C TYR A 45 21.73 33.47 2.02
N ASP A 46 22.13 34.56 2.69
CA ASP A 46 21.34 35.80 2.78
C ASP A 46 21.17 36.49 1.41
N GLU A 47 22.21 36.51 0.57
CA GLU A 47 22.13 37.05 -0.78
C GLU A 47 21.12 36.28 -1.63
N ILE A 48 21.13 34.95 -1.53
CA ILE A 48 20.20 34.09 -2.27
C ILE A 48 18.77 34.26 -1.76
N VAL A 49 18.56 34.25 -0.45
CA VAL A 49 17.22 34.46 0.13
C VAL A 49 16.67 35.83 -0.28
N LYS A 50 17.49 36.89 -0.26
CA LYS A 50 17.07 38.22 -0.73
C LYS A 50 16.65 38.20 -2.20
N TRP A 51 17.42 37.53 -3.06
CA TRP A 51 17.08 37.38 -4.47
C TRP A 51 15.81 36.54 -4.72
N LEU A 52 15.62 35.47 -3.95
CA LEU A 52 14.41 34.64 -4.03
C LEU A 52 13.16 35.42 -3.63
N ARG A 53 13.22 36.28 -2.61
CA ARG A 53 12.08 37.14 -2.22
C ARG A 53 11.63 38.06 -3.36
N VAL A 54 12.57 38.69 -4.06
CA VAL A 54 12.25 39.52 -5.24
C VAL A 54 11.60 38.69 -6.36
N ASN A 55 12.06 37.46 -6.57
CA ASN A 55 11.48 36.53 -7.54
C ASN A 55 10.07 36.07 -7.14
N ILE A 56 9.82 35.85 -5.85
CA ILE A 56 8.50 35.50 -5.29
C ILE A 56 7.52 36.64 -5.52
N GLU A 57 7.88 37.87 -5.13
CA GLU A 57 7.02 39.06 -5.33
C GLU A 57 6.65 39.25 -6.81
N MET A 58 7.61 39.04 -7.71
CA MET A 58 7.35 39.09 -9.16
C MET A 58 6.39 38.01 -9.62
N ALA A 59 6.56 36.76 -9.13
CA ALA A 59 5.67 35.66 -9.47
C ALA A 59 4.24 35.89 -8.98
N GLU A 60 4.05 36.30 -7.72
CA GLU A 60 2.74 36.63 -7.17
C GLU A 60 2.07 37.78 -7.93
N SER A 61 2.84 38.83 -8.28
CA SER A 61 2.34 39.95 -9.08
C SER A 61 1.83 39.50 -10.46
N LEU A 62 2.63 38.70 -11.17
CA LEU A 62 2.28 38.20 -12.50
C LEU A 62 1.12 37.20 -12.47
N TYR A 63 1.00 36.40 -11.42
CA TYR A 63 -0.03 35.36 -11.27
C TYR A 63 -1.17 35.75 -10.32
N SER A 64 -1.49 37.04 -10.24
CA SER A 64 -2.52 37.60 -9.36
C SER A 64 -3.98 37.34 -9.81
N ASN A 65 -4.20 36.76 -10.99
CA ASN A 65 -5.55 36.49 -11.50
C ASN A 65 -6.18 35.22 -10.89
N ASN A 66 -7.42 35.35 -10.41
CA ASN A 66 -8.24 34.35 -9.72
C ASN A 66 -8.10 32.91 -10.26
N PRO A 67 -7.62 31.94 -9.44
CA PRO A 67 -7.14 32.13 -8.08
C PRO A 67 -5.76 32.81 -8.07
N ALA A 68 -5.62 33.86 -7.27
CA ALA A 68 -4.38 34.61 -7.13
C ALA A 68 -3.31 33.73 -6.47
N LEU A 69 -2.11 33.66 -7.05
CA LEU A 69 -0.99 32.94 -6.44
C LEU A 69 -0.52 33.68 -5.19
N VAL A 70 -0.45 32.95 -4.07
CA VAL A 70 0.20 33.38 -2.82
C VAL A 70 1.23 32.32 -2.46
N ILE A 71 2.48 32.72 -2.28
CA ILE A 71 3.58 31.81 -1.97
C ILE A 71 3.91 31.93 -0.48
N HIS A 72 3.94 30.79 0.20
CA HIS A 72 4.41 30.65 1.58
C HIS A 72 5.80 29.99 1.54
N PRO A 73 6.90 30.77 1.53
CA PRO A 73 8.23 30.22 1.32
C PRO A 73 8.84 29.66 2.60
N THR A 74 9.45 28.49 2.50
CA THR A 74 10.40 27.95 3.48
C THR A 74 11.77 27.89 2.81
N PHE A 75 12.80 28.43 3.44
CA PHE A 75 14.17 28.37 2.93
C PHE A 75 14.99 27.37 3.74
N VAL A 76 15.63 26.43 3.06
CA VAL A 76 16.42 25.36 3.66
C VAL A 76 17.80 25.36 3.03
N GLN A 77 18.84 25.47 3.83
CA GLN A 77 20.22 25.30 3.36
C GLN A 77 20.58 23.82 3.42
N GLU A 78 20.91 23.22 2.28
CA GLU A 78 21.21 21.79 2.21
C GLU A 78 22.54 21.51 1.53
N ASN A 79 23.29 20.56 2.08
CA ASN A 79 24.48 19.99 1.45
C ASN A 79 24.08 18.66 0.78
N HIS A 80 23.53 18.72 -0.43
CA HIS A 80 23.30 17.50 -1.20
C HIS A 80 24.62 16.92 -1.67
N THR A 81 24.87 15.65 -1.35
CA THR A 81 26.09 14.92 -1.75
C THR A 81 26.19 14.71 -3.26
N ALA A 82 25.06 14.78 -3.98
CA ALA A 82 25.01 14.72 -5.43
C ALA A 82 25.49 16.01 -6.12
N ILE A 83 25.63 17.11 -5.37
CA ILE A 83 26.11 18.38 -5.89
C ILE A 83 27.64 18.40 -5.80
N LYS A 84 28.28 18.46 -6.97
CA LYS A 84 29.74 18.55 -7.07
C LYS A 84 30.15 20.01 -6.87
N ILE A 85 31.36 20.23 -6.35
CA ILE A 85 31.97 21.55 -6.26
C ILE A 85 33.02 21.66 -7.37
N GLN A 86 32.95 22.73 -8.16
CA GLN A 86 34.00 23.09 -9.12
C GLN A 86 34.55 24.48 -8.78
N THR A 87 35.78 24.76 -9.20
CA THR A 87 36.44 26.04 -9.02
C THR A 87 36.57 26.73 -10.37
N ASP A 88 36.12 27.98 -10.47
CA ASP A 88 36.26 28.76 -11.70
C ASP A 88 37.70 29.28 -11.92
N SER A 89 37.93 29.92 -13.07
CA SER A 89 39.22 30.48 -13.47
C SER A 89 39.78 31.53 -12.49
N ASN A 90 38.92 32.10 -11.63
CA ASN A 90 39.29 33.09 -10.62
C ASN A 90 39.48 32.46 -9.22
N GLY A 91 39.47 31.13 -9.11
CA GLY A 91 39.64 30.43 -7.83
C GLY A 91 38.37 30.38 -6.97
N LYS A 92 37.20 30.74 -7.50
CA LYS A 92 35.94 30.73 -6.74
C LYS A 92 35.19 29.41 -6.93
N ASN A 93 34.80 28.79 -5.81
CA ASN A 93 34.00 27.57 -5.82
C ASN A 93 32.55 27.85 -6.21
N PHE A 94 31.94 26.92 -6.95
CA PHE A 94 30.52 26.94 -7.29
C PHE A 94 29.93 25.52 -7.24
N SER A 95 28.66 25.44 -6.82
CA SER A 95 27.85 24.22 -6.81
C SER A 95 27.41 23.87 -8.22
N TYR A 96 27.83 22.71 -8.70
CA TYR A 96 27.56 22.25 -10.05
C TYR A 96 26.73 20.97 -10.05
N LEU A 97 25.59 21.03 -10.74
CA LEU A 97 24.82 19.87 -11.15
C LEU A 97 25.12 19.54 -12.61
N GLY A 98 26.01 18.57 -12.80
CA GLY A 98 26.34 18.03 -14.12
C GLY A 98 25.62 16.74 -14.38
N PHE A 99 25.07 16.64 -15.59
CA PHE A 99 24.40 15.44 -16.06
C PHE A 99 24.98 15.06 -17.42
N ASP A 100 25.38 13.79 -17.58
CA ASP A 100 25.96 13.31 -18.85
C ASP A 100 24.91 13.33 -19.96
N ASN A 101 23.64 13.10 -19.60
CA ASN A 101 22.51 13.16 -20.50
C ASN A 101 21.21 13.64 -19.79
N VAL A 102 20.11 13.75 -20.55
CA VAL A 102 18.80 14.19 -20.01
C VAL A 102 18.23 13.16 -19.03
N SER A 103 18.46 11.86 -19.24
CA SER A 103 17.96 10.82 -18.36
C SER A 103 18.61 10.87 -16.98
N ASP A 104 19.88 11.27 -16.86
CA ASP A 104 20.51 11.45 -15.54
C ASP A 104 19.91 12.63 -14.78
N LEU A 105 19.60 13.72 -15.49
CA LEU A 105 18.87 14.86 -14.92
C LEU A 105 17.47 14.43 -14.48
N GLU A 106 16.74 13.69 -15.32
CA GLU A 106 15.42 13.18 -14.98
C GLU A 106 15.47 12.25 -13.76
N LYS A 107 16.45 11.33 -13.71
CA LYS A 107 16.67 10.46 -12.55
C LYS A 107 16.99 11.26 -11.29
N PHE A 108 17.84 12.28 -11.37
CA PHE A 108 18.12 13.16 -10.23
C PHE A 108 16.87 13.89 -9.75
N MET A 109 16.05 14.40 -10.69
CA MET A 109 14.77 15.01 -10.36
C MET A 109 13.86 14.02 -9.62
N ASP A 110 13.78 12.78 -10.11
CA ASP A 110 13.00 11.73 -9.46
C ASP A 110 13.60 11.33 -8.10
N ASP A 111 14.92 11.30 -7.92
CA ASP A 111 15.51 10.89 -6.65
C ASP A 111 15.37 11.98 -5.56
N ASN A 112 15.28 13.26 -5.94
CA ASN A 112 15.43 14.39 -4.99
C ASN A 112 14.23 15.33 -4.89
N PHE A 113 13.33 15.34 -5.88
CA PHE A 113 12.17 16.26 -5.91
C PHE A 113 10.90 15.49 -5.68
N ASP A 114 10.76 14.95 -4.48
CA ASP A 114 9.50 14.36 -4.05
C ASP A 114 8.70 15.41 -3.29
N ASN A 115 7.65 15.96 -3.90
CA ASN A 115 6.71 16.81 -3.18
C ASN A 115 5.99 15.93 -2.14
N GLN A 116 6.43 16.01 -0.89
CA GLN A 116 5.90 15.23 0.23
C GLN A 116 4.51 15.77 0.61
N ALA A 117 3.46 15.33 -0.06
CA ALA A 117 2.07 15.59 0.34
C ALA A 117 1.57 14.46 1.24
N ARG A 118 1.34 14.73 2.52
CA ARG A 118 0.78 13.76 3.47
C ARG A 118 -0.72 13.62 3.30
N THR A 119 -1.40 14.73 3.03
CA THR A 119 -2.84 14.80 2.75
C THR A 119 -3.08 15.69 1.53
N LYS A 120 -4.34 15.86 1.11
CA LYS A 120 -4.68 16.82 0.04
C LYS A 120 -4.17 18.23 0.35
N THR A 121 -4.26 18.67 1.60
CA THR A 121 -3.99 20.07 1.97
C THR A 121 -2.66 20.28 2.69
N ASP A 122 -1.96 19.20 3.03
CA ASP A 122 -0.66 19.24 3.69
C ASP A 122 0.44 18.75 2.75
N GLY A 123 1.41 19.61 2.46
CA GLY A 123 2.52 19.37 1.56
C GLY A 123 3.21 20.67 1.12
N HIS A 124 4.20 20.53 0.24
CA HIS A 124 4.91 21.64 -0.37
C HIS A 124 5.37 21.31 -1.79
N LEU A 125 5.66 22.35 -2.58
CA LEU A 125 6.39 22.28 -3.83
C LEU A 125 7.89 22.49 -3.56
N THR A 126 8.73 21.55 -3.99
CA THR A 126 10.18 21.66 -3.85
C THR A 126 10.78 22.45 -5.02
N VAL A 127 11.55 23.47 -4.68
CA VAL A 127 12.39 24.25 -5.60
C VAL A 127 13.84 24.08 -5.17
N LEU A 128 14.68 23.55 -6.05
CA LEU A 128 16.13 23.48 -5.81
C LEU A 128 16.80 24.69 -6.42
N VAL A 129 17.67 25.31 -5.64
CA VAL A 129 18.44 26.49 -6.02
C VAL A 129 19.92 26.11 -6.05
N VAL A 130 20.53 26.16 -7.23
CA VAL A 130 21.95 25.80 -7.44
C VAL A 130 22.73 26.90 -8.16
N ASP A 131 24.07 26.83 -8.20
CA ASP A 131 24.83 27.81 -8.96
C ASP A 131 24.73 27.60 -10.48
N THR A 132 24.82 26.35 -10.93
CA THR A 132 24.74 26.03 -12.36
C THR A 132 24.23 24.61 -12.59
N VAL A 133 23.37 24.46 -13.60
CA VAL A 133 22.97 23.16 -14.15
C VAL A 133 23.56 23.05 -15.55
N VAL A 134 24.31 21.98 -15.84
CA VAL A 134 24.90 21.78 -17.18
C VAL A 134 24.47 20.44 -17.74
N LYS A 135 24.09 20.47 -19.02
CA LYS A 135 23.75 19.30 -19.81
C LYS A 135 24.97 18.94 -20.66
N ASN A 136 25.64 17.85 -20.29
CA ASN A 136 26.92 17.38 -20.81
C ASN A 136 28.10 18.30 -20.42
N GLU A 137 29.09 17.73 -19.71
CA GLU A 137 30.29 18.44 -19.21
C GLU A 137 31.06 19.19 -20.32
N GLU A 138 30.94 18.77 -21.58
CA GLU A 138 31.68 19.35 -22.72
C GLU A 138 31.02 20.60 -23.33
N LYS A 139 29.74 20.90 -23.06
CA LYS A 139 28.98 21.88 -23.86
C LYS A 139 28.76 23.27 -23.25
N ASN A 140 29.20 23.56 -22.02
CA ASN A 140 29.18 24.89 -21.36
C ASN A 140 27.87 25.71 -21.45
N LYS A 141 26.76 25.14 -21.94
CA LYS A 141 25.46 25.81 -22.03
C LYS A 141 24.69 25.50 -20.76
N GLY A 142 24.87 26.33 -19.75
CA GLY A 142 24.12 26.26 -18.51
C GLY A 142 22.61 26.44 -18.72
N LEU A 143 21.82 25.68 -17.97
CA LEU A 143 20.38 25.87 -17.82
C LEU A 143 20.13 26.80 -16.63
N CYS A 144 19.34 27.85 -16.83
CA CYS A 144 18.98 28.79 -15.77
C CYS A 144 17.80 28.31 -14.95
N GLY A 145 16.94 27.51 -15.54
CA GLY A 145 15.82 26.93 -14.83
C GLY A 145 15.27 25.74 -15.59
N ARG A 146 14.48 24.95 -14.88
CA ARG A 146 13.69 23.86 -15.43
C ARG A 146 12.53 23.58 -14.50
N ALA A 147 11.34 23.51 -15.07
CA ALA A 147 10.15 23.02 -14.40
C ALA A 147 9.51 21.85 -15.16
N THR A 148 8.84 21.00 -14.40
CA THR A 148 8.04 19.90 -14.96
C THR A 148 6.66 20.40 -15.36
N PHE A 149 6.27 20.22 -16.61
CA PHE A 149 4.91 20.53 -17.07
C PHE A 149 3.87 19.57 -16.48
N PRO A 150 2.65 20.03 -16.18
CA PRO A 150 1.59 19.18 -15.61
C PRO A 150 1.22 17.97 -16.48
N HIS A 151 1.27 18.12 -17.81
CA HIS A 151 0.91 17.07 -18.75
C HIS A 151 2.04 16.07 -19.03
N TRP A 152 3.26 16.34 -18.56
CA TRP A 152 4.37 15.38 -18.61
C TRP A 152 4.31 14.40 -17.44
N VAL A 153 3.49 14.70 -16.45
CA VAL A 153 3.34 13.91 -15.25
C VAL A 153 2.26 12.85 -15.50
N ASN A 154 2.70 11.62 -15.71
CA ASN A 154 1.82 10.47 -15.64
C ASN A 154 1.66 10.09 -14.16
N PRO A 155 0.46 9.74 -13.67
CA PRO A 155 0.25 9.08 -12.38
C PRO A 155 0.97 7.72 -12.22
N PHE A 156 2.02 7.41 -12.98
CA PHE A 156 2.87 6.25 -12.72
C PHE A 156 4.39 6.50 -12.69
N ASN A 157 4.95 7.68 -13.07
CA ASN A 157 6.42 7.74 -13.17
C ASN A 157 7.19 9.08 -13.18
N ARG A 158 6.62 10.24 -12.81
CA ARG A 158 7.43 11.49 -12.87
C ARG A 158 7.15 12.44 -11.73
N LYS A 159 8.20 12.75 -10.97
CA LYS A 159 8.10 13.69 -9.87
C LYS A 159 8.04 15.13 -10.36
N ARG A 160 7.44 16.02 -9.55
CA ARG A 160 7.29 17.44 -9.88
C ARG A 160 8.25 18.25 -9.04
N GLY A 161 8.98 19.13 -9.70
CA GLY A 161 9.89 20.05 -9.04
C GLY A 161 10.27 21.17 -9.98
N ILE A 162 10.94 22.17 -9.42
CA ILE A 162 11.53 23.26 -10.17
C ILE A 162 13.00 23.31 -9.78
N ILE A 163 13.89 23.33 -10.75
CA ILE A 163 15.26 23.78 -10.55
C ILE A 163 15.35 25.21 -11.03
N ILE A 164 15.95 26.07 -10.21
CA ILE A 164 16.45 27.37 -10.63
C ILE A 164 17.95 27.41 -10.36
N ALA A 165 18.71 27.84 -11.34
CA ALA A 165 20.13 28.07 -11.21
C ALA A 165 20.38 29.57 -11.15
N THR A 166 21.39 29.97 -10.38
CA THR A 166 21.97 31.32 -10.43
C THR A 166 22.79 31.54 -11.72
N CYS A 167 22.54 30.74 -12.75
CA CYS A 167 22.95 30.86 -14.14
C CYS A 167 24.09 31.85 -14.46
N VAL A 168 25.34 31.40 -14.34
CA VAL A 168 26.49 32.12 -14.94
C VAL A 168 26.68 31.63 -16.36
N VAL A 169 26.32 32.47 -17.33
CA VAL A 169 26.77 32.30 -18.71
C VAL A 169 28.19 32.87 -18.77
N ALA A 170 29.17 31.97 -18.89
CA ALA A 170 30.61 32.18 -19.12
C ALA A 170 31.17 33.62 -18.94
N ASP A 171 32.02 33.78 -17.92
CA ASP A 171 33.08 34.80 -17.78
C ASP A 171 32.78 36.30 -17.91
N THR A 172 31.51 36.72 -17.95
CA THR A 172 31.17 38.16 -17.85
C THR A 172 30.35 38.44 -16.59
N ASP A 173 30.94 39.23 -15.69
CA ASP A 173 30.36 40.06 -14.60
C ASP A 173 29.07 39.52 -13.91
N PRO A 174 29.06 39.23 -12.59
CA PRO A 174 27.97 38.54 -11.87
C PRO A 174 26.66 39.36 -11.81
N LYS A 175 25.97 39.52 -12.93
CA LYS A 175 24.63 40.13 -13.03
C LYS A 175 23.50 39.13 -12.78
N VAL A 176 23.84 37.95 -12.29
CA VAL A 176 22.95 36.83 -11.98
C VAL A 176 21.78 37.20 -11.07
N LEU A 177 22.01 37.99 -10.02
CA LEU A 177 20.94 38.41 -9.09
C LEU A 177 19.98 39.45 -9.67
N THR A 178 20.13 39.81 -10.96
CA THR A 178 19.22 40.75 -11.65
C THR A 178 18.06 40.05 -12.35
N GLN A 179 18.12 38.72 -12.51
CA GLN A 179 17.01 37.94 -13.06
C GLN A 179 15.92 37.78 -11.99
N ARG A 180 15.00 38.74 -11.96
CA ARG A 180 13.87 38.82 -11.01
C ARG A 180 12.64 38.02 -11.44
N TYR A 181 12.68 37.38 -12.59
CA TYR A 181 11.53 36.72 -13.25
C TYR A 181 11.76 35.23 -13.50
N LEU A 182 12.89 34.68 -13.07
CA LEU A 182 13.25 33.29 -13.33
C LEU A 182 12.27 32.33 -12.65
N LEU A 183 11.96 32.56 -11.37
CA LEU A 183 10.95 31.75 -10.68
C LEU A 183 9.57 31.86 -11.35
N ALA A 184 9.19 33.06 -11.76
CA ALA A 184 7.92 33.29 -12.44
C ALA A 184 7.86 32.53 -13.78
N HIS A 185 8.93 32.53 -14.57
CA HIS A 185 9.04 31.76 -15.80
C HIS A 185 8.82 30.26 -15.56
N GLU A 186 9.55 29.68 -14.60
CA GLU A 186 9.45 28.25 -14.28
C GLU A 186 8.08 27.87 -13.69
N LEU A 187 7.51 28.73 -12.84
CA LEU A 187 6.12 28.58 -12.38
C LEU A 187 5.13 28.64 -13.54
N GLY A 188 5.40 29.44 -14.58
CA GLY A 188 4.61 29.44 -15.80
C GLY A 188 4.54 28.07 -16.46
N HIS A 189 5.66 27.38 -16.61
CA HIS A 189 5.69 25.99 -17.09
C HIS A 189 4.94 25.04 -16.18
N PHE A 190 5.12 25.17 -14.85
CA PHE A 190 4.37 24.42 -13.86
C PHE A 190 2.85 24.69 -13.94
N PHE A 191 2.45 25.89 -14.36
CA PHE A 191 1.07 26.27 -14.66
C PHE A 191 0.69 26.05 -16.13
N SER A 192 1.40 25.17 -16.85
CA SER A 192 1.09 24.73 -18.21
C SER A 192 1.27 25.79 -19.30
N LEU A 193 2.07 26.82 -19.06
CA LEU A 193 2.47 27.79 -20.09
C LEU A 193 3.70 27.29 -20.84
N LYS A 194 3.65 27.36 -22.17
CA LYS A 194 4.80 27.08 -23.04
C LYS A 194 5.57 28.36 -23.33
N HIS A 195 6.81 28.20 -23.82
CA HIS A 195 7.57 29.33 -24.33
C HIS A 195 6.82 30.05 -25.44
N THR A 196 6.98 31.36 -25.57
CA THR A 196 6.28 32.17 -26.60
C THR A 196 6.57 31.71 -28.03
N PHE A 197 7.76 31.18 -28.28
CA PHE A 197 8.18 30.63 -29.57
C PHE A 197 7.76 29.18 -29.80
N GLU A 198 7.09 28.53 -28.84
CA GLU A 198 6.60 27.15 -29.00
C GLU A 198 5.12 27.11 -29.36
N PRO A 199 4.71 26.32 -30.37
CA PRO A 199 3.30 26.09 -30.64
C PRO A 199 2.68 25.14 -29.61
N TYR A 200 1.42 25.38 -29.29
CA TYR A 200 0.56 24.38 -28.66
C TYR A 200 0.07 23.38 -29.73
N VAL A 201 0.93 22.44 -30.13
CA VAL A 201 0.58 21.35 -31.07
C VAL A 201 -0.55 20.45 -30.55
N ASN A 202 -1.40 19.96 -31.45
CA ASN A 202 -2.58 19.08 -31.21
C ASN A 202 -3.81 19.72 -30.52
N LEU A 203 -3.91 21.04 -30.51
CA LEU A 203 -5.16 21.73 -30.15
C LEU A 203 -5.88 22.15 -31.43
N ASN A 204 -7.19 21.85 -31.52
CA ASN A 204 -8.04 22.20 -32.65
C ASN A 204 -7.81 23.69 -33.01
N PRO A 205 -7.54 24.06 -34.28
CA PRO A 205 -7.28 25.44 -34.67
C PRO A 205 -8.46 26.40 -34.42
N LEU A 206 -9.67 25.86 -34.23
CA LEU A 206 -10.85 26.60 -33.77
C LEU A 206 -10.98 26.69 -32.24
N SER A 207 -10.12 26.01 -31.48
CA SER A 207 -10.05 26.18 -30.04
C SER A 207 -9.29 27.46 -29.70
N VAL A 208 -9.88 28.26 -28.82
CA VAL A 208 -9.43 29.57 -28.33
C VAL A 208 -8.13 29.49 -27.49
N SER A 209 -7.28 28.47 -27.68
CA SER A 209 -6.29 28.04 -26.68
C SER A 209 -4.82 28.17 -27.07
N ASN A 210 -4.49 28.60 -28.29
CA ASN A 210 -3.10 28.95 -28.63
C ASN A 210 -2.77 30.35 -28.09
N CYS A 211 -2.33 30.41 -26.83
CA CYS A 211 -1.96 31.65 -26.16
C CYS A 211 -0.69 32.31 -26.73
N ASN A 212 0.02 31.63 -27.64
CA ASN A 212 1.27 32.13 -28.23
C ASN A 212 1.11 32.62 -29.68
N LYS A 213 -0.11 32.62 -30.21
CA LYS A 213 -0.39 32.96 -31.62
C LYS A 213 0.13 34.34 -32.06
N GLU A 214 0.34 35.26 -31.13
CA GLU A 214 0.80 36.62 -31.39
C GLU A 214 2.33 36.77 -31.49
N PHE A 215 3.11 35.73 -31.14
CA PHE A 215 4.59 35.78 -31.10
C PHE A 215 5.25 35.13 -32.34
N GLY A 216 4.63 35.28 -33.51
CA GLY A 216 4.72 34.43 -34.70
C GLY A 216 6.07 34.13 -35.40
N ASN A 217 7.24 34.38 -34.81
CA ASN A 217 8.54 34.19 -35.50
C ASN A 217 9.45 33.09 -34.95
N HIS A 218 9.07 32.31 -33.92
CA HIS A 218 9.88 31.22 -33.35
C HIS A 218 11.32 31.62 -32.89
N ILE A 219 11.63 32.91 -32.80
CA ILE A 219 12.93 33.44 -32.38
C ILE A 219 12.90 33.73 -30.87
N LYS A 220 14.04 33.58 -30.20
CA LYS A 220 14.19 33.96 -28.78
C LYS A 220 14.08 35.48 -28.61
N CYS A 221 13.46 35.91 -27.52
CA CYS A 221 13.21 37.31 -27.21
C CYS A 221 12.29 38.03 -28.23
N ASN A 222 11.45 37.27 -28.94
CA ASN A 222 10.55 37.80 -29.97
C ASN A 222 9.32 38.51 -29.38
N SER A 223 9.03 38.30 -28.10
CA SER A 223 7.94 39.00 -27.39
C SER A 223 8.28 40.43 -26.97
N CYS A 224 9.53 40.87 -27.19
CA CYS A 224 9.97 42.21 -26.82
C CYS A 224 9.21 43.29 -27.61
N GLN A 225 8.40 44.08 -26.93
CA GLN A 225 7.79 45.31 -27.43
C GLN A 225 8.74 46.48 -27.19
N GLY A 226 9.91 46.43 -27.82
CA GLY A 226 10.99 47.40 -27.63
C GLY A 226 12.15 47.15 -28.60
N GLN A 227 13.27 47.85 -28.37
CA GLN A 227 14.48 47.57 -29.14
C GLN A 227 15.08 46.24 -28.66
N VAL A 228 15.14 45.28 -29.58
CA VAL A 228 15.91 44.04 -29.39
C VAL A 228 17.34 44.29 -29.85
N LYS A 229 18.31 43.99 -29.00
CA LYS A 229 19.73 44.05 -29.36
C LYS A 229 20.37 42.67 -29.23
N PRO A 230 21.37 42.36 -30.09
CA PRO A 230 22.26 41.24 -29.87
C PRO A 230 22.97 41.40 -28.52
N ASP A 231 23.08 40.34 -27.75
CA ASP A 231 23.95 40.27 -26.59
C ASP A 231 25.43 40.22 -27.03
N SER A 232 26.34 40.13 -26.05
CA SER A 232 27.78 40.05 -26.30
C SER A 232 28.19 38.83 -27.13
N ALA A 233 27.35 37.80 -27.25
CA ALA A 233 27.55 36.62 -28.08
C ALA A 233 26.89 36.73 -29.47
N GLY A 234 26.22 37.86 -29.76
CA GLY A 234 25.51 38.09 -31.01
C GLY A 234 24.10 37.50 -31.06
N ASP A 235 23.60 36.93 -29.96
CA ASP A 235 22.23 36.41 -29.88
C ASP A 235 21.25 37.53 -29.54
N LEU A 236 20.10 37.62 -30.23
CA LEU A 236 19.05 38.61 -29.93
C LEU A 236 18.40 38.32 -28.55
N ARG A 237 18.93 38.90 -27.47
CA ARG A 237 18.47 38.62 -26.09
C ARG A 237 18.27 39.83 -25.18
N GLU A 238 18.73 41.03 -25.56
CA GLU A 238 18.47 42.24 -24.78
C GLU A 238 17.16 42.90 -25.24
N CYS A 239 16.20 43.09 -24.33
CA CYS A 239 14.93 43.75 -24.61
C CYS A 239 14.77 45.04 -23.82
N LYS A 240 14.88 46.20 -24.47
CA LYS A 240 14.63 47.50 -23.81
C LYS A 240 13.16 47.90 -23.89
N GLY A 241 12.30 47.17 -23.18
CA GLY A 241 10.86 47.41 -23.21
C GLY A 241 10.05 46.44 -22.37
N ILE A 242 8.88 46.07 -22.90
CA ILE A 242 8.01 45.04 -22.32
C ILE A 242 8.37 43.70 -22.95
N SER A 243 8.60 42.67 -22.15
CA SER A 243 8.82 41.30 -22.61
C SER A 243 7.74 40.38 -22.04
N ASN A 244 7.52 39.23 -22.69
CA ASN A 244 6.72 38.17 -22.11
C ASN A 244 7.60 37.30 -21.21
N VAL A 245 7.12 36.99 -20.01
CA VAL A 245 7.90 36.21 -19.04
C VAL A 245 8.21 34.81 -19.54
N MET A 246 7.42 34.26 -20.48
CA MET A 246 7.66 32.93 -21.08
C MET A 246 8.62 32.97 -22.28
N ASP A 247 9.34 34.07 -22.49
CA ASP A 247 10.37 34.20 -23.53
C ASP A 247 11.78 34.14 -22.92
N TYR A 248 12.80 34.11 -23.75
CA TYR A 248 14.22 34.04 -23.36
C TYR A 248 14.97 35.36 -23.55
N CYS A 249 14.31 36.49 -23.32
CA CYS A 249 15.02 37.76 -23.14
C CYS A 249 15.84 37.67 -21.83
N THR A 250 17.13 38.02 -21.87
CA THR A 250 18.05 37.81 -20.73
C THR A 250 18.46 39.11 -20.04
N SER A 251 18.24 40.26 -20.66
CA SER A 251 18.73 41.55 -20.12
C SER A 251 17.94 42.76 -20.64
N GLY A 252 18.09 43.90 -19.95
CA GLY A 252 17.53 45.20 -20.37
C GLY A 252 16.04 45.39 -20.15
N ILE A 253 15.36 44.38 -19.59
CA ILE A 253 13.89 44.28 -19.55
C ILE A 253 13.29 45.30 -18.58
N GLY A 254 12.51 46.23 -19.12
CA GLY A 254 11.81 47.24 -18.32
C GLY A 254 10.67 46.62 -17.52
N LYS A 255 9.85 45.79 -18.18
CA LYS A 255 8.69 45.12 -17.58
C LYS A 255 8.45 43.74 -18.19
N GLU A 256 8.18 42.76 -17.34
CA GLU A 256 7.71 41.43 -17.76
C GLU A 256 6.18 41.37 -17.66
N VAL A 257 5.54 40.69 -18.61
CA VAL A 257 4.09 40.51 -18.63
C VAL A 257 3.69 39.11 -19.09
N LEU A 258 2.44 38.76 -18.82
CA LEU A 258 1.72 37.68 -19.48
C LEU A 258 0.54 38.28 -20.24
N ASN A 259 0.20 37.71 -21.39
CA ASN A 259 -1.02 38.10 -22.08
C ASN A 259 -2.27 37.51 -21.38
N ALA A 260 -3.45 38.03 -21.72
CA ALA A 260 -4.70 37.60 -21.10
C ALA A 260 -4.98 36.10 -21.25
N CYS A 261 -4.59 35.49 -22.37
CA CYS A 261 -4.77 34.05 -22.60
C CYS A 261 -3.88 33.22 -21.66
N GLN A 262 -2.60 33.57 -21.55
CA GLN A 262 -1.66 32.90 -20.65
C GLN A 262 -2.10 33.04 -19.19
N LEU A 263 -2.54 34.24 -18.77
CA LEU A 263 -3.08 34.46 -17.43
C LEU A 263 -4.29 33.56 -17.14
N SER A 264 -5.25 33.51 -18.06
CA SER A 264 -6.42 32.63 -17.93
C SER A 264 -6.04 31.14 -17.89
N ARG A 265 -5.07 30.73 -18.72
CA ARG A 265 -4.59 29.35 -18.75
C ARG A 265 -3.89 28.96 -17.44
N ALA A 266 -3.02 29.82 -16.93
CA ALA A 266 -2.32 29.58 -15.67
C ALA A 266 -3.30 29.54 -14.48
N ALA A 267 -4.27 30.46 -14.45
CA ALA A 267 -5.35 30.46 -13.46
C ALA A 267 -6.15 29.15 -13.48
N LYS A 268 -6.63 28.70 -14.65
CA LYS A 268 -7.33 27.41 -14.80
C LYS A 268 -6.48 26.23 -14.38
N GLN A 269 -5.16 26.30 -14.56
CA GLN A 269 -4.27 25.25 -14.09
C GLN A 269 -4.17 25.24 -12.56
N ARG A 270 -4.13 26.40 -11.90
CA ARG A 270 -4.19 26.50 -10.43
C ARG A 270 -5.52 26.04 -9.87
N GLU A 271 -6.65 26.35 -10.52
CA GLU A 271 -7.98 25.84 -10.12
C GLU A 271 -8.02 24.31 -10.06
N ARG A 272 -7.29 23.62 -10.95
CA ARG A 272 -7.17 22.15 -10.92
C ARG A 272 -6.38 21.62 -9.73
N TYR A 273 -5.62 22.48 -9.09
CA TYR A 273 -4.89 22.20 -7.85
C TYR A 273 -5.61 22.75 -6.64
N LEU A 274 -6.90 23.09 -6.74
CA LEU A 274 -7.70 23.44 -5.58
C LEU A 274 -8.63 22.28 -5.23
N THR A 275 -8.79 22.05 -3.93
CA THR A 275 -9.83 21.20 -3.36
C THR A 275 -11.21 21.84 -3.54
N SER A 276 -12.28 21.09 -3.29
CA SER A 276 -13.65 21.61 -3.37
C SER A 276 -13.95 22.73 -2.36
N ASP A 277 -13.19 22.83 -1.27
CA ASP A 277 -13.25 23.90 -0.27
C ASP A 277 -12.26 25.05 -0.56
N GLY A 278 -11.63 25.06 -1.75
CA GLY A 278 -10.79 26.16 -2.21
C GLY A 278 -9.38 26.21 -1.61
N LYS A 279 -8.92 25.14 -0.96
CA LYS A 279 -7.54 25.02 -0.48
C LYS A 279 -6.65 24.41 -1.55
N THR A 280 -5.34 24.62 -1.45
CA THR A 280 -4.38 23.97 -2.34
C THR A 280 -4.36 22.46 -2.12
N ASP A 281 -4.61 21.72 -3.20
CA ASP A 281 -4.50 20.28 -3.31
C ASP A 281 -3.07 19.89 -3.74
N TYR A 282 -2.21 19.68 -2.75
CA TYR A 282 -0.83 19.22 -2.95
C TYR A 282 -0.75 17.81 -3.54
N GLN A 283 -1.79 16.98 -3.40
CA GLN A 283 -1.85 15.69 -4.08
C GLN A 283 -2.13 15.85 -5.58
N ALA A 284 -2.95 16.82 -5.98
CA ALA A 284 -3.16 17.17 -7.39
C ALA A 284 -1.93 17.84 -8.02
N MET A 285 -1.13 18.55 -7.21
CA MET A 285 0.22 18.99 -7.58
C MET A 285 1.26 17.89 -7.50
N ALA A 286 1.01 16.79 -6.79
CA ALA A 286 1.89 15.66 -6.75
C ALA A 286 1.72 14.82 -8.03
N GLY A 287 2.86 14.46 -8.59
CA GLY A 287 2.99 13.44 -9.63
C GLY A 287 3.45 12.15 -9.00
N LEU A 288 2.62 11.62 -8.10
CA LEU A 288 2.76 10.38 -7.31
C LEU A 288 3.57 10.45 -6.02
N ARG A 289 2.86 10.44 -4.89
CA ARG A 289 3.05 9.26 -4.07
C ARG A 289 2.48 8.12 -4.92
N GLY A 290 3.29 7.11 -5.28
CA GLY A 290 2.69 5.79 -5.24
C GLY A 290 2.06 5.74 -3.85
N GLU A 291 0.72 5.69 -3.79
CA GLU A 291 -0.11 5.56 -2.59
C GLU A 291 0.77 5.37 -1.35
N GLY A 292 1.00 6.36 -0.49
CA GLY A 292 1.63 6.08 0.80
C GLY A 292 2.84 5.12 0.83
N GLN A 293 4.06 5.45 0.34
CA GLN A 293 5.21 4.57 0.65
C GLN A 293 5.28 4.32 2.15
N CYS A 294 4.94 3.08 2.51
CA CYS A 294 4.96 2.52 3.85
C CYS A 294 6.08 1.48 3.87
N GLU A 295 6.82 1.40 4.96
CA GLU A 295 7.81 0.37 5.20
C GLU A 295 7.24 -0.72 6.09
N ALA A 296 6.27 -0.36 6.93
CA ALA A 296 5.54 -1.26 7.81
C ALA A 296 4.06 -0.87 7.94
N ASP A 297 3.24 -1.78 8.48
CA ASP A 297 1.81 -1.52 8.72
C ASP A 297 1.57 -0.37 9.71
N ALA A 298 2.55 -0.08 10.59
CA ALA A 298 2.51 1.03 11.53
C ALA A 298 2.56 2.42 10.85
N ASP A 299 2.94 2.48 9.57
CA ASP A 299 2.92 3.70 8.77
C ASP A 299 1.54 3.98 8.15
N CYS A 300 0.58 3.07 8.34
CA CYS A 300 -0.77 3.13 7.80
C CYS A 300 -1.80 3.32 8.94
N GLU A 301 -3.02 3.75 8.57
CA GLU A 301 -4.14 3.82 9.52
C GLU A 301 -4.53 2.40 10.01
N ASP A 302 -5.21 2.31 11.16
CA ASP A 302 -5.52 1.02 11.82
C ASP A 302 -6.31 0.04 10.92
N ASP A 303 -7.14 0.55 10.02
CA ASP A 303 -7.94 -0.22 9.06
C ASP A 303 -7.23 -0.50 7.73
N GLU A 304 -5.95 -0.14 7.62
CA GLU A 304 -5.11 -0.34 6.45
C GLU A 304 -3.92 -1.28 6.74
N PHE A 305 -3.26 -1.75 5.69
CA PHE A 305 -2.02 -2.51 5.75
C PHE A 305 -1.03 -2.03 4.70
N CYS A 306 0.25 -2.21 5.00
CA CYS A 306 1.32 -1.90 4.09
C CYS A 306 1.56 -3.05 3.11
N THR A 307 1.49 -2.74 1.83
CA THR A 307 1.71 -3.72 0.75
C THR A 307 3.19 -4.03 0.48
N ALA A 308 4.12 -3.38 1.21
CA ALA A 308 5.54 -3.70 1.14
C ALA A 308 5.80 -5.17 1.48
N GLY A 309 6.51 -5.86 0.56
CA GLY A 309 6.86 -7.27 0.70
C GLY A 309 5.70 -8.26 0.54
N VAL A 310 4.50 -7.81 0.15
CA VAL A 310 3.36 -8.71 -0.10
C VAL A 310 3.45 -9.28 -1.52
N LEU A 311 3.42 -10.61 -1.64
CA LEU A 311 3.44 -11.32 -2.92
C LEU A 311 2.30 -10.81 -3.83
N ASP A 312 2.62 -10.53 -5.10
CA ASP A 312 1.74 -9.97 -6.13
C ASP A 312 1.37 -8.47 -5.99
N LEU A 313 1.88 -7.77 -4.98
CA LEU A 313 1.72 -6.32 -4.83
C LEU A 313 3.08 -5.63 -4.97
N LYS A 314 3.31 -4.99 -6.12
CA LYS A 314 4.62 -4.38 -6.49
C LYS A 314 4.78 -2.91 -6.07
N ARG A 315 3.95 -2.41 -5.16
CA ARG A 315 4.03 -1.03 -4.69
C ARG A 315 4.01 -1.07 -3.18
N ASN A 316 4.89 -0.33 -2.52
CA ASN A 316 4.87 -0.14 -1.07
C ASN A 316 3.81 0.92 -0.78
N VAL A 317 2.61 0.49 -0.44
CA VAL A 317 1.44 1.36 -0.33
C VAL A 317 0.51 0.94 0.79
N CYS A 318 -0.11 1.90 1.49
CA CYS A 318 -1.20 1.59 2.42
C CYS A 318 -2.48 1.24 1.63
N LYS A 319 -3.13 0.13 2.01
CA LYS A 319 -4.42 -0.29 1.46
C LYS A 319 -5.36 -0.72 2.57
N ALA A 320 -6.64 -0.45 2.40
CA ALA A 320 -7.68 -0.98 3.27
C ALA A 320 -7.56 -2.50 3.44
N LYS A 321 -7.67 -2.95 4.69
CA LYS A 321 -7.79 -4.35 5.06
C LYS A 321 -9.09 -4.93 4.49
N LYS A 322 -9.01 -6.16 4.02
CA LYS A 322 -10.11 -6.87 3.38
C LYS A 322 -11.04 -7.51 4.41
N PRO A 323 -12.36 -7.54 4.15
CA PRO A 323 -13.31 -8.23 5.00
C PRO A 323 -13.19 -9.75 4.88
N LEU A 324 -13.82 -10.48 5.82
CA LEU A 324 -13.91 -11.94 5.83
C LEU A 324 -14.40 -12.51 4.49
N GLY A 325 -13.85 -13.64 4.07
CA GLY A 325 -14.18 -14.32 2.82
C GLY A 325 -13.46 -13.78 1.58
N SER A 326 -12.86 -12.60 1.65
CA SER A 326 -12.08 -12.01 0.55
C SER A 326 -10.81 -12.82 0.25
N SER A 327 -10.35 -12.81 -0.99
CA SER A 327 -9.07 -13.44 -1.35
C SER A 327 -7.87 -12.72 -0.74
N CYS A 328 -6.87 -13.48 -0.31
CA CYS A 328 -5.65 -12.95 0.29
C CYS A 328 -4.45 -13.85 -0.02
N THR A 329 -3.26 -13.27 0.02
CA THR A 329 -1.97 -13.99 -0.07
C THR A 329 -1.10 -13.77 1.17
N ASP A 330 -1.46 -12.81 2.02
CA ASP A 330 -0.78 -12.45 3.26
C ASP A 330 -1.84 -12.09 4.32
N LYS A 331 -1.58 -12.43 5.58
CA LYS A 331 -2.50 -12.21 6.71
C LYS A 331 -2.77 -10.73 6.98
N ARG A 332 -1.79 -9.87 6.71
CA ARG A 332 -1.87 -8.40 6.86
C ARG A 332 -2.98 -7.81 5.99
N GLN A 333 -3.33 -8.48 4.88
CA GLN A 333 -4.40 -8.03 3.98
C GLN A 333 -5.79 -8.12 4.61
N CYS A 334 -5.97 -8.79 5.75
CA CYS A 334 -7.28 -9.10 6.32
C CYS A 334 -7.54 -8.29 7.59
N ALA A 335 -8.76 -7.78 7.75
CA ALA A 335 -9.16 -7.06 8.97
C ALA A 335 -9.03 -7.91 10.25
N SER A 336 -9.03 -9.23 10.09
CA SER A 336 -8.84 -10.22 11.14
C SER A 336 -7.38 -10.62 11.39
N ASP A 337 -6.41 -10.00 10.69
CA ASP A 337 -4.99 -10.41 10.64
C ASP A 337 -4.81 -11.92 10.34
N ARG A 338 -5.68 -12.47 9.48
CA ARG A 338 -5.68 -13.91 9.17
C ARG A 338 -6.06 -14.21 7.73
N CYS A 339 -5.09 -14.76 7.00
CA CYS A 339 -5.26 -15.30 5.66
C CYS A 339 -5.03 -16.82 5.66
N ASN A 340 -6.05 -17.61 5.29
CA ASN A 340 -5.94 -19.06 5.25
C ASN A 340 -6.65 -19.65 4.02
N LEU A 341 -6.00 -20.63 3.39
CA LEU A 341 -6.42 -21.21 2.10
C LEU A 341 -6.77 -20.11 1.06
N GLY A 342 -5.97 -19.04 1.05
CA GLY A 342 -6.15 -17.90 0.14
C GLY A 342 -7.36 -17.00 0.43
N THR A 343 -8.00 -17.11 1.60
CA THR A 343 -9.13 -16.25 1.99
C THR A 343 -9.04 -15.70 3.41
N CYS A 344 -9.57 -14.50 3.64
CA CYS A 344 -9.61 -13.88 4.97
C CYS A 344 -10.57 -14.64 5.90
N LYS A 345 -10.07 -15.10 7.05
CA LYS A 345 -10.82 -15.92 8.03
C LYS A 345 -10.91 -15.22 9.38
N VAL A 346 -11.79 -15.69 10.26
CA VAL A 346 -11.90 -15.15 11.63
C VAL A 346 -10.65 -15.52 12.42
N ALA A 347 -10.12 -14.57 13.20
CA ALA A 347 -8.87 -14.72 13.94
C ALA A 347 -8.82 -15.99 14.80
N ASP A 348 -9.96 -16.35 15.42
CA ASP A 348 -10.09 -17.45 16.38
C ASP A 348 -10.37 -18.83 15.76
N GLU A 349 -10.32 -18.96 14.42
CA GLU A 349 -10.56 -20.24 13.74
C GLU A 349 -9.33 -21.15 13.80
N CYS A 350 -9.42 -22.32 14.45
CA CYS A 350 -8.30 -23.26 14.54
C CYS A 350 -7.92 -23.86 13.16
N GLN A 351 -6.65 -24.22 12.97
CA GLN A 351 -6.14 -24.90 11.76
C GLN A 351 -5.73 -26.34 12.03
N ALA A 352 -5.13 -26.56 13.19
CA ALA A 352 -4.67 -27.86 13.65
C ALA A 352 -5.03 -28.04 15.11
N ASP A 353 -4.97 -29.28 15.58
CA ASP A 353 -5.32 -29.63 16.95
C ASP A 353 -4.37 -28.97 17.97
N SER A 354 -3.15 -28.64 17.55
CA SER A 354 -2.18 -27.86 18.33
C SER A 354 -2.72 -26.49 18.76
N ASP A 355 -3.65 -25.91 18.00
CA ASP A 355 -4.19 -24.58 18.26
C ASP A 355 -5.22 -24.59 19.41
N CYS A 356 -5.69 -25.77 19.81
CA CYS A 356 -6.84 -25.94 20.69
C CYS A 356 -6.49 -26.28 22.15
N GLY A 357 -5.19 -26.34 22.47
CA GLY A 357 -4.72 -26.78 23.78
C GLY A 357 -4.99 -28.26 24.07
N ALA A 358 -4.42 -28.76 25.16
CA ALA A 358 -4.56 -30.16 25.55
C ALA A 358 -6.03 -30.52 25.84
N GLY A 359 -6.51 -31.63 25.27
CA GLY A 359 -7.88 -32.13 25.47
C GLY A 359 -8.89 -31.70 24.41
N ASN A 360 -8.50 -30.85 23.45
CA ASN A 360 -9.34 -30.45 22.33
C ASN A 360 -8.73 -30.87 20.98
N TYR A 361 -9.52 -30.79 19.92
CA TYR A 361 -9.12 -30.95 18.54
C TYR A 361 -9.79 -29.88 17.67
N CYS A 362 -9.20 -29.58 16.51
CA CYS A 362 -9.72 -28.61 15.59
C CYS A 362 -10.77 -29.23 14.65
N GLY A 363 -12.04 -28.98 14.96
CA GLY A 363 -13.16 -29.57 14.26
C GLY A 363 -13.20 -29.25 12.77
N GLU A 364 -13.58 -30.22 11.94
CA GLU A 364 -13.94 -29.94 10.56
C GLU A 364 -15.29 -29.20 10.50
N PRO A 365 -15.47 -28.25 9.59
CA PRO A 365 -16.73 -27.57 9.44
C PRO A 365 -17.68 -28.44 8.63
N ILE A 366 -18.77 -28.91 9.25
CA ILE A 366 -19.90 -29.48 8.50
C ILE A 366 -20.57 -28.36 7.68
N ALA A 367 -20.58 -27.14 8.24
CA ALA A 367 -20.74 -25.84 7.59
C ALA A 367 -20.21 -24.75 8.55
N GLY A 368 -19.46 -23.75 8.07
CA GLY A 368 -18.98 -22.63 8.90
C GLY A 368 -17.50 -22.70 9.31
N GLN A 369 -17.17 -22.07 10.45
CA GLN A 369 -15.80 -21.92 10.96
C GLN A 369 -15.33 -23.17 11.71
N ARG A 370 -14.04 -23.50 11.60
CA ARG A 370 -13.36 -24.51 12.42
C ARG A 370 -13.16 -24.01 13.85
N THR A 371 -13.82 -24.68 14.79
CA THR A 371 -13.71 -24.36 16.21
C THR A 371 -13.03 -25.49 16.97
N CYS A 372 -12.36 -25.13 18.05
CA CYS A 372 -11.82 -26.11 18.99
C CYS A 372 -12.95 -26.86 19.69
N LYS A 373 -12.94 -28.19 19.55
CA LYS A 373 -13.92 -29.10 20.14
C LYS A 373 -13.23 -30.01 21.13
N ALA A 374 -13.90 -30.34 22.23
CA ALA A 374 -13.39 -31.33 23.18
C ALA A 374 -13.18 -32.68 22.49
N LYS A 375 -12.06 -33.35 22.79
CA LYS A 375 -11.82 -34.72 22.31
C LYS A 375 -12.93 -35.65 22.80
N LEU A 376 -13.38 -36.51 21.91
CA LEU A 376 -14.42 -37.47 22.09
C LEU A 376 -13.97 -38.58 23.04
N SER A 377 -14.86 -38.95 23.95
CA SER A 377 -14.73 -40.11 24.83
C SER A 377 -14.76 -41.43 24.05
N ASP A 378 -14.30 -42.50 24.69
CA ASP A 378 -14.36 -43.84 24.12
C ASP A 378 -15.78 -44.28 23.75
N GLY A 379 -15.90 -44.95 22.61
CA GLY A 379 -17.16 -45.42 22.04
C GLY A 379 -17.97 -44.38 21.27
N SER A 380 -17.55 -43.11 21.24
CA SER A 380 -18.15 -42.06 20.40
C SER A 380 -17.79 -42.23 18.92
N VAL A 381 -18.68 -41.77 18.03
CA VAL A 381 -18.45 -41.82 16.58
C VAL A 381 -17.33 -40.85 16.19
N CYS A 382 -16.37 -41.31 15.40
CA CYS A 382 -15.23 -40.53 14.94
C CYS A 382 -14.95 -40.79 13.46
N THR A 383 -14.27 -39.85 12.82
CA THR A 383 -13.73 -40.00 11.46
C THR A 383 -12.20 -40.01 11.43
N LYS A 384 -11.55 -39.49 12.48
CA LYS A 384 -10.09 -39.40 12.60
C LYS A 384 -9.64 -39.72 14.03
N ALA A 385 -8.43 -40.25 14.15
CA ALA A 385 -7.84 -40.67 15.43
C ALA A 385 -7.71 -39.51 16.43
N ASP A 386 -7.35 -38.32 15.95
CA ASP A 386 -7.08 -37.16 16.81
C ASP A 386 -8.33 -36.59 17.50
N GLN A 387 -9.52 -36.94 16.98
CA GLN A 387 -10.79 -36.60 17.61
C GLN A 387 -10.98 -37.33 18.95
N CYS A 388 -10.29 -38.45 19.18
CA CYS A 388 -10.50 -39.32 20.32
C CYS A 388 -9.51 -39.01 21.45
N GLN A 389 -9.96 -39.09 22.71
CA GLN A 389 -9.10 -38.93 23.88
C GLN A 389 -7.91 -39.90 23.87
N ALA A 390 -8.16 -41.16 23.49
CA ALA A 390 -7.14 -42.20 23.35
C ALA A 390 -6.30 -42.12 22.06
N GLY A 391 -6.56 -41.13 21.19
CA GLY A 391 -5.82 -40.95 19.93
C GLY A 391 -6.05 -42.07 18.92
N ARG A 392 -7.21 -42.74 18.96
CA ARG A 392 -7.50 -43.88 18.08
C ARG A 392 -8.96 -43.95 17.68
N CYS A 393 -9.21 -43.97 16.37
CA CYS A 393 -10.51 -44.13 15.75
C CYS A 393 -10.53 -45.45 14.98
N LYS A 394 -11.28 -46.45 15.48
CA LYS A 394 -11.35 -47.81 14.93
C LYS A 394 -12.75 -48.08 14.40
N THR A 395 -12.84 -48.39 13.10
CA THR A 395 -14.11 -48.63 12.37
C THR A 395 -15.19 -47.58 12.67
N GLY A 396 -14.80 -46.31 12.76
CA GLY A 396 -15.71 -45.19 13.02
C GLY A 396 -16.03 -44.91 14.49
N PHE A 397 -15.38 -45.58 15.45
CA PHE A 397 -15.57 -45.34 16.89
C PHE A 397 -14.26 -45.09 17.63
N CYS A 398 -14.28 -44.16 18.58
CA CYS A 398 -13.15 -43.93 19.48
C CYS A 398 -12.91 -45.16 20.34
N SER A 399 -11.65 -45.60 20.43
CA SER A 399 -11.28 -46.86 21.07
C SER A 399 -9.99 -46.73 21.84
N ALA A 400 -10.02 -47.03 23.13
CA ALA A 400 -8.83 -47.10 23.98
C ALA A 400 -8.40 -48.56 24.15
N PRO A 401 -7.15 -48.92 23.80
CA PRO A 401 -6.64 -50.27 24.07
C PRO A 401 -6.60 -50.55 25.58
N THR A 402 -6.95 -51.77 25.99
CA THR A 402 -6.86 -52.25 27.39
C THR A 402 -7.60 -51.39 28.43
N SER A 403 -8.62 -50.65 28.01
CA SER A 403 -9.41 -49.75 28.86
C SER A 403 -10.53 -50.44 29.64
N ALA A 404 -11.06 -51.54 29.13
CA ALA A 404 -12.17 -52.28 29.72
C ALA A 404 -11.68 -53.53 30.48
N SER A 405 -12.15 -53.68 31.71
CA SER A 405 -11.99 -54.87 32.54
C SER A 405 -13.01 -55.95 32.14
N MET A 406 -12.82 -57.17 32.63
CA MET A 406 -13.79 -58.24 32.41
C MET A 406 -15.18 -57.83 32.93
N GLY A 407 -16.23 -58.06 32.13
CA GLY A 407 -17.59 -57.63 32.44
C GLY A 407 -17.92 -56.18 32.07
N GLU A 408 -16.94 -55.34 31.71
CA GLU A 408 -17.19 -53.98 31.21
C GLU A 408 -17.54 -53.97 29.72
N SER A 409 -18.14 -52.88 29.28
CA SER A 409 -18.57 -52.75 27.88
C SER A 409 -17.37 -52.56 26.95
N CYS A 410 -17.40 -53.22 25.80
CA CYS A 410 -16.41 -53.10 24.74
C CYS A 410 -17.09 -53.08 23.37
N ARG A 411 -16.37 -52.62 22.35
CA ARG A 411 -16.71 -52.75 20.92
C ARG A 411 -15.70 -53.60 20.17
N PHE A 412 -14.45 -53.66 20.65
CA PHE A 412 -13.38 -54.42 20.02
C PHE A 412 -12.59 -55.24 21.05
N ASP A 413 -12.04 -56.37 20.60
CA ASP A 413 -11.26 -57.29 21.44
C ASP A 413 -10.11 -56.62 22.20
N ASP A 414 -9.43 -55.67 21.56
CA ASP A 414 -8.25 -55.00 22.10
C ASP A 414 -8.57 -53.90 23.12
N GLU A 415 -9.84 -53.55 23.30
CA GLU A 415 -10.29 -52.71 24.41
C GLU A 415 -10.29 -53.47 25.73
N CYS A 416 -10.49 -54.80 25.68
CA CYS A 416 -10.46 -55.65 26.86
C CYS A 416 -9.02 -55.85 27.34
N ARG A 417 -8.75 -55.54 28.61
CA ARG A 417 -7.46 -55.83 29.26
C ARG A 417 -7.16 -57.33 29.25
N GLU A 418 -8.20 -58.13 29.44
CA GLU A 418 -8.18 -59.60 29.38
C GLU A 418 -9.48 -60.07 28.72
N GLY A 419 -9.46 -61.23 28.06
CA GLY A 419 -10.63 -61.76 27.37
C GLY A 419 -10.77 -61.25 25.93
N LYS A 420 -12.01 -61.36 25.44
CA LYS A 420 -12.45 -61.03 24.09
C LYS A 420 -13.76 -60.27 24.17
N CYS A 421 -14.01 -59.41 23.18
CA CYS A 421 -15.24 -58.66 23.16
C CYS A 421 -16.36 -59.50 22.57
N THR A 422 -17.54 -59.54 23.20
CA THR A 422 -18.72 -60.21 22.62
C THR A 422 -19.38 -59.43 21.49
N ALA A 423 -18.89 -58.23 21.18
CA ALA A 423 -19.45 -57.39 20.13
C ALA A 423 -19.34 -58.11 18.76
N PRO A 424 -20.38 -58.00 17.91
CA PRO A 424 -20.32 -58.51 16.54
C PRO A 424 -19.21 -57.81 15.74
N VAL A 425 -18.70 -58.53 14.73
CA VAL A 425 -17.63 -58.05 13.85
C VAL A 425 -17.96 -56.66 13.31
N GLY A 426 -17.04 -55.71 13.48
CA GLY A 426 -17.21 -54.32 13.07
C GLY A 426 -17.70 -53.36 14.17
N GLY A 427 -17.94 -53.84 15.40
CA GLY A 427 -18.14 -52.97 16.56
C GLY A 427 -19.39 -52.08 16.53
N LEU A 428 -20.37 -52.41 15.68
CA LEU A 428 -21.62 -51.65 15.50
C LEU A 428 -22.44 -51.56 16.80
N THR A 429 -22.54 -52.68 17.52
CA THR A 429 -23.17 -52.74 18.84
C THR A 429 -22.12 -52.97 19.93
N LYS A 430 -22.40 -52.44 21.13
CA LYS A 430 -21.57 -52.69 22.31
C LYS A 430 -21.74 -54.14 22.74
N GLY A 431 -20.62 -54.82 22.99
CA GLY A 431 -20.53 -56.08 23.70
C GLY A 431 -19.98 -55.87 25.11
N THR A 432 -19.51 -56.97 25.67
CA THR A 432 -18.94 -57.08 27.01
C THR A 432 -17.64 -57.87 26.92
N CYS A 433 -16.63 -57.48 27.69
CA CYS A 433 -15.40 -58.26 27.79
C CYS A 433 -15.68 -59.57 28.51
N VAL A 434 -15.47 -60.69 27.83
CA VAL A 434 -15.64 -62.04 28.37
C VAL A 434 -14.47 -62.93 27.93
N CYS A 435 -14.15 -63.95 28.71
CA CYS A 435 -13.34 -65.07 28.24
C CYS A 435 -14.26 -66.22 27.81
N LYS A 436 -13.85 -66.96 26.77
CA LYS A 436 -14.50 -68.22 26.35
C LYS A 436 -13.58 -69.44 26.53
N LYS A 437 -12.27 -69.21 26.51
CA LYS A 437 -11.24 -70.24 26.67
C LYS A 437 -10.05 -69.65 27.44
N ASP A 438 -9.25 -70.52 28.04
CA ASP A 438 -8.09 -70.11 28.84
C ASP A 438 -7.10 -69.24 28.06
N SER A 439 -6.96 -69.45 26.74
CA SER A 439 -6.08 -68.62 25.91
C SER A 439 -6.50 -67.15 25.85
N ASP A 440 -7.75 -66.82 26.19
CA ASP A 440 -8.23 -65.44 26.22
C ASP A 440 -7.75 -64.70 27.48
N CYS A 441 -7.31 -65.43 28.51
CA CYS A 441 -6.90 -64.89 29.81
C CYS A 441 -5.39 -64.67 29.96
N GLY A 442 -4.60 -64.99 28.93
CA GLY A 442 -3.14 -64.98 29.01
C GLY A 442 -2.54 -66.16 29.79
N SER A 443 -1.22 -66.25 29.78
CA SER A 443 -0.49 -67.37 30.40
C SER A 443 -0.68 -67.42 31.92
N GLY A 444 -0.94 -68.61 32.46
CA GLY A 444 -1.06 -68.83 33.91
C GLY A 444 -2.44 -68.51 34.51
N LYS A 445 -3.42 -68.16 33.67
CA LYS A 445 -4.82 -68.00 34.05
C LYS A 445 -5.73 -69.00 33.33
N TRP A 446 -6.92 -69.22 33.86
CA TRP A 446 -7.99 -70.00 33.25
C TRP A 446 -9.26 -69.15 33.12
N CYS A 447 -10.10 -69.50 32.16
CA CYS A 447 -11.35 -68.79 31.93
C CYS A 447 -12.49 -69.38 32.77
N ASP A 448 -12.95 -68.60 33.74
CA ASP A 448 -14.20 -68.87 34.45
C ASP A 448 -15.37 -68.40 33.60
N GLY A 449 -15.90 -69.31 32.77
CA GLY A 449 -16.99 -69.04 31.84
C GLY A 449 -18.33 -68.66 32.47
N GLY A 450 -18.44 -68.63 33.81
CA GLY A 450 -19.64 -68.16 34.53
C GLY A 450 -20.82 -69.13 34.48
N VAL A 451 -20.57 -70.43 34.31
CA VAL A 451 -21.59 -71.49 34.23
C VAL A 451 -22.43 -71.64 35.50
N ASP A 452 -22.03 -71.06 36.63
CA ASP A 452 -22.75 -71.06 37.92
C ASP A 452 -23.49 -69.75 38.21
N ALA A 453 -23.80 -68.94 37.19
CA ALA A 453 -24.37 -67.59 37.30
C ALA A 453 -23.48 -66.57 38.03
N LYS A 454 -22.19 -66.86 38.19
CA LYS A 454 -21.19 -65.89 38.65
C LYS A 454 -20.47 -65.22 37.48
N VAL A 455 -19.90 -64.07 37.80
CA VAL A 455 -19.17 -63.16 36.92
C VAL A 455 -18.14 -63.91 36.06
N ASN A 456 -18.24 -63.77 34.73
CA ASN A 456 -17.22 -64.23 33.79
C ASN A 456 -15.88 -63.57 34.16
N ALA A 457 -14.84 -64.37 34.43
CA ALA A 457 -13.58 -63.86 34.97
C ALA A 457 -12.38 -64.69 34.53
N CYS A 458 -11.26 -64.01 34.28
CA CYS A 458 -9.97 -64.67 34.16
C CYS A 458 -9.36 -64.87 35.54
N ARG A 459 -9.17 -66.13 35.95
CA ARG A 459 -8.66 -66.48 37.28
C ARG A 459 -7.25 -67.07 37.20
N PRO A 460 -6.37 -66.84 38.18
CA PRO A 460 -5.10 -67.56 38.26
C PRO A 460 -5.31 -69.08 38.26
N LYS A 461 -4.42 -69.81 37.60
CA LYS A 461 -4.39 -71.27 37.68
C LYS A 461 -4.02 -71.71 39.10
N LEU A 462 -4.70 -72.75 39.54
CA LEU A 462 -4.62 -73.32 40.87
C LEU A 462 -3.32 -74.11 41.07
N ASP A 463 -2.73 -73.95 42.25
CA ASP A 463 -1.54 -74.66 42.71
C ASP A 463 -1.87 -76.10 43.14
N LYS A 464 -0.82 -76.91 43.28
CA LYS A 464 -0.94 -78.30 43.72
C LYS A 464 -1.64 -78.37 45.09
N GLY A 465 -2.65 -79.23 45.19
CA GLY A 465 -3.45 -79.43 46.40
C GLY A 465 -4.67 -78.51 46.54
N GLU A 466 -4.81 -77.48 45.70
CA GLU A 466 -5.99 -76.62 45.70
C GLU A 466 -7.21 -77.31 45.07
N SER A 467 -8.40 -76.98 45.58
CA SER A 467 -9.67 -77.58 45.16
C SER A 467 -10.05 -77.15 43.75
N CYS A 468 -10.28 -78.12 42.87
CA CYS A 468 -10.73 -77.94 41.49
C CYS A 468 -12.12 -78.57 41.24
N ALA A 469 -12.94 -78.72 42.29
CA ALA A 469 -14.27 -79.34 42.21
C ALA A 469 -15.34 -78.43 41.58
N GLY A 470 -16.32 -79.01 40.86
CA GLY A 470 -17.54 -78.33 40.37
C GLY A 470 -17.83 -78.52 38.88
N VAL A 471 -18.34 -79.69 38.48
CA VAL A 471 -18.67 -80.13 37.09
C VAL A 471 -17.47 -80.72 36.31
N ALA A 472 -17.73 -81.68 35.42
CA ALA A 472 -16.72 -82.38 34.61
C ALA A 472 -15.95 -81.42 33.68
N GLY A 473 -14.61 -81.57 33.59
CA GLY A 473 -13.75 -80.74 32.73
C GLY A 473 -12.86 -79.72 33.44
N ASN A 474 -12.56 -79.86 34.74
CA ASN A 474 -11.83 -78.86 35.54
C ASN A 474 -10.28 -78.92 35.48
N ASP A 475 -9.71 -79.82 34.69
CA ASP A 475 -8.25 -79.98 34.53
C ASP A 475 -7.55 -78.66 34.15
N HIS A 476 -8.21 -77.86 33.32
CA HIS A 476 -7.71 -76.58 32.83
C HIS A 476 -7.48 -75.52 33.94
N LYS A 477 -8.17 -75.66 35.08
CA LYS A 477 -8.03 -74.78 36.25
C LYS A 477 -6.68 -74.95 36.95
N CYS A 478 -6.03 -76.11 36.81
CA CYS A 478 -4.79 -76.45 37.50
C CYS A 478 -3.55 -76.06 36.70
N LYS A 479 -2.48 -75.62 37.39
CA LYS A 479 -1.16 -75.38 36.74
C LYS A 479 -0.60 -76.65 36.10
N SER A 480 -0.85 -77.82 36.70
CA SER A 480 -0.44 -79.12 36.18
C SER A 480 -1.31 -79.62 35.02
N GLY A 481 -2.44 -78.98 34.74
CA GLY A 481 -3.41 -79.46 33.75
C GLY A 481 -4.12 -80.74 34.17
N GLN A 482 -4.08 -81.12 35.45
CA GLN A 482 -4.73 -82.33 35.96
C GLN A 482 -5.40 -82.09 37.31
N CYS A 483 -6.70 -82.41 37.35
CA CYS A 483 -7.59 -82.32 38.50
C CYS A 483 -8.14 -83.71 38.82
N SER A 484 -7.74 -84.31 39.95
CA SER A 484 -8.18 -85.67 40.31
C SER A 484 -8.15 -85.95 41.82
N GLY A 485 -8.90 -86.97 42.26
CA GLY A 485 -8.94 -87.39 43.67
C GLY A 485 -10.34 -87.38 44.28
N PHE A 486 -11.29 -88.08 43.68
CA PHE A 486 -12.64 -88.25 44.24
C PHE A 486 -12.58 -88.69 45.73
N PRO A 487 -13.42 -88.14 46.63
CA PRO A 487 -14.53 -87.20 46.40
C PRO A 487 -14.14 -85.71 46.39
N LYS A 488 -12.89 -85.37 46.75
CA LYS A 488 -12.39 -83.98 46.82
C LYS A 488 -11.39 -83.74 45.68
N TYR A 489 -11.88 -83.35 44.52
CA TYR A 489 -11.05 -83.03 43.36
C TYR A 489 -10.05 -81.92 43.68
N VAL A 490 -8.75 -82.22 43.57
CA VAL A 490 -7.64 -81.29 43.80
C VAL A 490 -6.64 -81.31 42.63
N CYS A 491 -5.93 -80.21 42.44
CA CYS A 491 -4.85 -80.11 41.45
C CYS A 491 -3.65 -80.98 41.84
N LYS A 492 -3.10 -81.73 40.87
CA LYS A 492 -1.98 -82.68 41.09
C LYS A 492 -0.60 -82.07 41.01
#